data_AF-A0A1V5MTU6-F1
#
_entry.id   AF-A0A1V5MTU6-F1
#
_cell.length_a   1.000
_cell.length_b   1.000
_cell.length_c   1.000
_cell.angle_alpha   90.00
_cell.angle_beta   90.00
_cell.angle_gamma   90.00
#
_symmetry.space_group_name_H-M   'P 1'
#
loop_
_entity.id
_entity.type
_entity.pdbx_description
1 polymer ?
#
loop_
_entity_poly.entity_id
_entity_poly.type
_entity_poly.pdbx_seq_one_letter_code
_entity_poly.pdbx_strand_id
1 'polypeptide(L)'
;MEPATGEHPDLSQENQARKWILGNPPAFCNTNDPSILSQVLNHYDQETPDFYRWTVTYTTEVLSELVCRRSGIDFGTILDLIPMERGDSGRLIQLRIVGSKQSRIIGKELEIRRTLSESHLYSSAFVVEKTAEGFRLYGAGWGHGVGLCQIGAAMMGEQGYDYQAILAHYYPNTSLDLLYP
;
A
#
# COMPACT_ATOMS: atom_id res chain seq x y z
N MET A 1 -6.84 9.28 -23.59
CA MET A 1 -8.28 9.03 -23.45
C MET A 1 -8.43 7.60 -22.94
N GLU A 2 -8.50 7.41 -21.63
CA GLU A 2 -8.84 6.08 -21.09
C GLU A 2 -10.27 5.74 -21.56
N PRO A 3 -10.54 4.50 -21.99
CA PRO A 3 -11.89 4.11 -22.34
C PRO A 3 -12.74 4.11 -21.06
N ALA A 4 -13.79 4.94 -21.08
CA ALA A 4 -14.93 4.74 -20.20
C ALA A 4 -15.47 3.32 -20.42
N THR A 5 -15.85 2.63 -19.35
CA THR A 5 -16.37 1.24 -19.26
C THR A 5 -15.34 0.11 -19.05
N GLY A 6 -14.67 0.15 -17.91
CA GLY A 6 -14.31 -1.07 -17.16
C GLY A 6 -14.68 -0.82 -15.71
N GLU A 7 -15.51 -1.67 -15.10
CA GLU A 7 -15.75 -1.57 -13.65
C GLU A 7 -14.39 -1.61 -12.94
N HIS A 8 -14.04 -0.51 -12.27
CA HIS A 8 -12.88 -0.52 -11.38
C HIS A 8 -13.15 -1.55 -10.29
N PRO A 9 -12.16 -2.40 -9.94
CA PRO A 9 -12.36 -3.40 -8.92
C PRO A 9 -12.73 -2.73 -7.59
N ASP A 10 -13.71 -3.29 -6.88
CA ASP A 10 -14.02 -2.88 -5.52
C ASP A 10 -12.95 -3.47 -4.59
N LEU A 11 -11.93 -2.66 -4.27
CA LEU A 11 -10.80 -3.08 -3.46
C LEU A 11 -11.14 -3.20 -1.96
N SER A 12 -12.36 -2.83 -1.53
CA SER A 12 -12.84 -3.16 -0.19
C SER A 12 -13.07 -4.68 -0.04
N GLN A 13 -13.31 -5.39 -1.16
CA GLN A 13 -13.52 -6.84 -1.19
C GLN A 13 -12.19 -7.60 -1.26
N GLU A 14 -11.94 -8.50 -0.29
CA GLU A 14 -10.67 -9.23 -0.17
C GLU A 14 -10.25 -9.95 -1.46
N ASN A 15 -11.17 -10.62 -2.15
CA ASN A 15 -10.86 -11.36 -3.37
C ASN A 15 -10.43 -10.43 -4.53
N GLN A 16 -11.07 -9.28 -4.67
CA GLN A 16 -10.75 -8.30 -5.70
C GLN A 16 -9.44 -7.57 -5.37
N ALA A 17 -9.26 -7.18 -4.11
CA ALA A 17 -8.02 -6.61 -3.61
C ALA A 17 -6.84 -7.57 -3.81
N ARG A 18 -7.02 -8.86 -3.47
CA ARG A 18 -6.00 -9.90 -3.68
C ARG A 18 -5.60 -10.00 -5.14
N LYS A 19 -6.57 -10.05 -6.07
CA LYS A 19 -6.30 -10.11 -7.51
C LYS A 19 -5.54 -8.87 -8.00
N TRP A 20 -5.90 -7.69 -7.50
CA TRP A 20 -5.25 -6.43 -7.89
C TRP A 20 -3.83 -6.31 -7.33
N ILE A 21 -3.62 -6.67 -6.06
CA ILE A 21 -2.32 -6.62 -5.38
C ILE A 21 -1.35 -7.63 -5.97
N LEU A 22 -1.80 -8.87 -6.23
CA LEU A 22 -0.95 -9.90 -6.84
C LEU A 22 -0.79 -9.72 -8.35
N GLY A 23 -1.67 -8.95 -8.98
CA GLY A 23 -1.56 -8.60 -10.40
C GLY A 23 -0.63 -7.40 -10.64
N ASN A 24 -0.47 -7.07 -11.92
CA ASN A 24 0.28 -5.90 -12.36
C ASN A 24 -0.55 -5.05 -13.34
N PRO A 25 -1.69 -4.48 -12.89
CA PRO A 25 -2.54 -3.67 -13.75
C PRO A 25 -1.82 -2.38 -14.19
N PRO A 26 -2.20 -1.82 -15.36
CA PRO A 26 -1.70 -0.52 -15.77
C PRO A 26 -2.17 0.55 -14.77
N ALA A 27 -1.26 1.43 -14.39
CA ALA A 27 -1.51 2.58 -13.55
C ALA A 27 -0.44 3.64 -13.84
N PHE A 28 -0.77 4.93 -13.70
CA PHE A 28 0.22 5.99 -13.92
C PHE A 28 1.45 5.85 -13.03
N CYS A 29 1.30 5.37 -11.80
CA CYS A 29 2.42 5.15 -10.87
C CYS A 29 3.18 3.84 -11.07
N ASN A 30 2.78 3.00 -12.04
CA ASN A 30 3.49 1.78 -12.41
C ASN A 30 4.59 2.11 -13.43
N THR A 31 5.67 2.73 -12.96
CA THR A 31 6.81 3.13 -13.80
C THR A 31 8.11 2.75 -13.12
N ASN A 32 9.09 2.36 -13.94
CA ASN A 32 10.48 2.11 -13.53
C ASN A 32 11.44 3.10 -14.20
N ASP A 33 10.92 4.19 -14.78
CA ASP A 33 11.72 5.20 -15.46
C ASP A 33 12.54 6.04 -14.46
N PRO A 34 13.88 5.90 -14.42
CA PRO A 34 14.70 6.62 -13.44
C PRO A 34 14.66 8.14 -13.61
N SER A 35 14.42 8.62 -14.83
CA SER A 35 14.33 10.06 -15.11
C SER A 35 13.11 10.68 -14.43
N ILE A 36 11.99 9.94 -14.38
CA ILE A 36 10.77 10.38 -13.69
C ILE A 36 10.90 10.20 -12.19
N LEU A 37 11.42 9.04 -11.76
CA LEU A 37 11.58 8.74 -10.34
C LEU A 37 12.51 9.74 -9.66
N SER A 38 13.57 10.21 -10.33
CA SER A 38 14.46 11.24 -9.77
C SER A 38 13.82 12.63 -9.61
N GLN A 39 12.73 12.94 -10.33
CA GLN A 39 11.99 14.19 -10.15
C GLN A 39 11.10 14.18 -8.90
N VAL A 40 10.68 12.98 -8.45
CA VAL A 40 9.70 12.79 -7.37
C VAL A 40 10.35 12.24 -6.09
N LEU A 41 11.33 11.35 -6.24
CA LEU A 41 12.01 10.66 -5.16
C LEU A 41 13.31 11.36 -4.82
N ASN A 42 13.45 11.72 -3.54
CA ASN A 42 14.72 12.20 -3.00
C ASN A 42 15.77 11.08 -3.04
N HIS A 43 17.06 11.45 -2.92
CA HIS A 43 18.18 10.51 -3.11
C HIS A 43 18.13 9.26 -2.19
N TYR A 44 17.52 9.36 -1.01
CA TYR A 44 17.32 8.23 -0.08
C TYR A 44 16.30 7.18 -0.58
N ASP A 45 15.35 7.60 -1.41
CA ASP A 45 14.21 6.77 -1.84
C ASP A 45 14.46 6.09 -3.21
N GLN A 46 15.57 6.43 -3.88
CA GLN A 46 15.96 5.89 -5.19
C GLN A 46 16.54 4.47 -5.12
N GLU A 47 16.88 3.99 -3.92
CA GLU A 47 17.45 2.64 -3.72
C GLU A 47 16.38 1.53 -3.75
N THR A 48 15.08 1.87 -3.70
CA THR A 48 14.00 0.87 -3.79
C THR A 48 13.09 1.13 -5.00
N PRO A 49 13.40 0.56 -6.18
CA PRO A 49 12.60 0.77 -7.39
C PRO A 49 11.22 0.08 -7.34
N ASP A 50 11.04 -0.92 -6.48
CA ASP A 50 9.85 -1.77 -6.44
C ASP A 50 8.75 -1.29 -5.46
N PHE A 51 8.49 0.03 -5.38
CA PHE A 51 7.43 0.57 -4.52
C PHE A 51 6.03 0.26 -5.07
N TYR A 52 5.86 0.02 -6.38
CA TYR A 52 4.56 -0.32 -6.96
C TYR A 52 4.11 -1.73 -6.55
N ARG A 53 5.03 -2.70 -6.52
CA ARG A 53 4.81 -4.06 -6.05
C ARG A 53 6.01 -4.51 -5.23
N TRP A 54 5.81 -4.65 -3.93
CA TRP A 54 6.86 -5.04 -2.99
C TRP A 54 6.53 -6.38 -2.34
N THR A 55 7.56 -7.12 -1.94
CA THR A 55 7.42 -8.36 -1.19
C THR A 55 8.32 -8.32 0.04
N VAL A 56 7.79 -8.71 1.19
CA VAL A 56 8.57 -8.92 2.40
C VAL A 56 8.31 -10.32 2.94
N THR A 57 9.35 -11.02 3.36
CA THR A 57 9.25 -12.36 3.94
C THR A 57 9.81 -12.34 5.37
N TYR A 58 9.09 -12.97 6.28
CA TYR A 58 9.49 -13.18 7.66
C TYR A 58 9.48 -14.66 7.99
N THR A 59 10.47 -15.13 8.75
CA THR A 59 10.28 -16.38 9.49
C THR A 59 9.28 -16.15 10.62
N THR A 60 8.69 -17.23 11.12
CA THR A 60 7.73 -17.16 12.23
C THR A 60 8.36 -16.53 13.47
N GLU A 61 9.63 -16.85 13.76
CA GLU A 61 10.38 -16.35 14.91
C GLU A 61 10.59 -14.84 14.81
N VAL A 62 11.10 -14.37 13.66
CA VAL A 62 11.36 -12.95 13.42
C VAL A 62 10.08 -12.14 13.50
N LEU A 63 8.99 -12.62 12.90
CA LEU A 63 7.70 -11.93 12.96
C LEU A 63 7.16 -11.86 14.39
N SER A 64 7.29 -12.95 15.16
CA SER A 64 6.83 -13.01 16.55
C SER A 64 7.56 -12.02 17.44
N GLU A 65 8.89 -11.93 17.32
CA GLU A 65 9.70 -10.96 18.05
C GLU A 65 9.37 -9.52 17.64
N LEU A 66 9.26 -9.27 16.33
CA LEU A 66 8.94 -7.96 15.77
C LEU A 66 7.59 -7.45 16.29
N VAL A 67 6.52 -8.25 16.15
CA VAL A 67 5.18 -7.85 16.59
C VAL A 67 5.16 -7.62 18.10
N CYS A 68 5.82 -8.48 18.89
CA CYS A 68 5.91 -8.31 20.33
C CYS A 68 6.56 -6.98 20.72
N ARG A 69 7.73 -6.68 20.15
CA ARG A 69 8.46 -5.44 20.43
C ARG A 69 7.72 -4.19 19.96
N ARG A 70 7.05 -4.25 18.80
CA ARG A 70 6.38 -3.08 18.20
C ARG A 70 5.03 -2.78 18.82
N SER A 71 4.29 -3.81 19.26
CA SER A 71 2.99 -3.65 19.91
C SER A 71 3.06 -3.60 21.44
N GLY A 72 4.15 -4.09 22.03
CA GLY A 72 4.26 -4.29 23.49
C GLY A 72 3.42 -5.47 24.01
N ILE A 73 2.92 -6.33 23.11
CA ILE A 73 2.00 -7.43 23.44
C ILE A 73 2.68 -8.77 23.11
N ASP A 74 2.78 -9.65 24.09
CA ASP A 74 3.29 -11.00 23.88
C ASP A 74 2.19 -11.92 23.30
N PHE A 75 2.27 -12.16 21.99
CA PHE A 75 1.40 -13.08 21.27
C PHE A 75 1.87 -14.54 21.36
N GLY A 76 3.06 -14.81 21.90
CA GLY A 76 3.76 -16.06 21.67
C GLY A 76 4.18 -16.20 20.21
N THR A 77 4.10 -17.43 19.69
CA THR A 77 4.37 -17.72 18.28
C THR A 77 3.21 -17.22 17.42
N ILE A 78 3.49 -16.39 16.41
CA ILE A 78 2.47 -15.93 15.47
C ILE A 78 2.02 -17.12 14.62
N LEU A 79 0.72 -17.42 14.68
CA LEU A 79 0.09 -18.52 13.99
C LEU A 79 -0.61 -18.07 12.72
N ASP A 80 -1.18 -16.86 12.71
CA ASP A 80 -1.88 -16.33 11.54
C ASP A 80 -1.97 -14.80 11.56
N LEU A 81 -2.11 -14.22 10.36
CA LEU A 81 -2.42 -12.81 10.14
C LEU A 81 -3.63 -12.76 9.20
N ILE A 82 -4.78 -12.40 9.75
CA ILE A 82 -6.07 -12.48 9.05
C ILE A 82 -6.54 -11.07 8.69
N PRO A 83 -6.57 -10.69 7.40
CA PRO A 83 -7.27 -9.51 6.91
C PRO A 83 -8.72 -9.51 7.38
N MET A 84 -9.14 -8.47 8.12
CA MET A 84 -10.51 -8.36 8.61
C MET A 84 -11.32 -7.35 7.80
N GLU A 85 -10.71 -6.22 7.45
CA GLU A 85 -11.40 -5.12 6.77
C GLU A 85 -10.42 -4.29 5.92
N ARG A 86 -10.87 -3.90 4.73
CA ARG A 86 -10.16 -3.01 3.79
C ARG A 86 -11.00 -1.79 3.49
N GLY A 87 -10.33 -0.64 3.33
CA GLY A 87 -10.96 0.54 2.74
C GLY A 87 -10.97 0.47 1.21
N ASP A 88 -11.61 1.45 0.58
CA ASP A 88 -11.82 1.52 -0.88
C ASP A 88 -10.52 1.53 -1.71
N SER A 89 -9.39 1.90 -1.10
CA SER A 89 -8.06 1.86 -1.73
C SER A 89 -7.34 0.50 -1.60
N GLY A 90 -8.00 -0.53 -1.09
CA GLY A 90 -7.42 -1.87 -0.85
C GLY A 90 -6.52 -1.98 0.37
N ARG A 91 -6.32 -0.87 1.09
CA ARG A 91 -5.53 -0.78 2.32
C ARG A 91 -6.28 -1.43 3.47
N LEU A 92 -5.58 -2.29 4.22
CA LEU A 92 -6.11 -2.85 5.45
C LEU A 92 -6.33 -1.74 6.46
N ILE A 93 -7.53 -1.74 7.03
CA ILE A 93 -7.93 -0.89 8.15
C ILE A 93 -8.19 -1.71 9.42
N GLN A 94 -8.34 -3.03 9.30
CA GLN A 94 -8.32 -3.97 10.41
C GLN A 94 -7.57 -5.26 10.04
N LEU A 95 -6.68 -5.70 10.93
CA LEU A 95 -5.94 -6.94 10.83
C LEU A 95 -6.03 -7.69 12.16
N ARG A 96 -6.40 -8.98 12.12
CA ARG A 96 -6.34 -9.85 13.28
C ARG A 96 -5.01 -10.59 13.31
N ILE A 97 -4.26 -10.38 14.38
CA ILE A 97 -3.04 -11.12 14.71
C ILE A 97 -3.43 -12.28 15.62
N VAL A 98 -3.13 -13.50 15.18
CA VAL A 98 -3.38 -14.74 15.93
C VAL A 98 -2.05 -15.29 16.41
N GLY A 99 -1.84 -15.35 17.71
CA GLY A 99 -0.68 -15.98 18.33
C GLY A 99 -1.06 -17.15 19.22
N SER A 100 -0.06 -17.95 19.62
CA SER A 100 -0.26 -19.11 20.48
C SER A 100 -0.71 -18.77 21.91
N LYS A 101 -0.47 -17.54 22.38
CA LYS A 101 -0.90 -17.07 23.71
C LYS A 101 -2.19 -16.25 23.68
N GLN A 102 -2.37 -15.43 22.65
CA GLN A 102 -3.53 -14.56 22.51
C GLN A 102 -3.76 -14.13 21.07
N SER A 103 -4.92 -13.54 20.80
CA SER A 103 -5.25 -12.90 19.53
C SER A 103 -5.73 -11.47 19.76
N ARG A 104 -5.35 -10.55 18.87
CA ARG A 104 -5.79 -9.15 18.91
C ARG A 104 -6.09 -8.64 17.52
N ILE A 105 -7.05 -7.73 17.44
CA ILE A 105 -7.31 -6.95 16.23
C ILE A 105 -6.58 -5.63 16.41
N ILE A 106 -5.71 -5.31 15.45
CA ILE A 106 -5.14 -3.98 15.30
C ILE A 106 -5.86 -3.29 14.15
N GLY A 107 -5.99 -1.96 14.23
CA GLY A 107 -6.71 -1.19 13.22
C GLY A 107 -5.96 0.07 12.83
N LYS A 108 -6.47 0.79 11.83
CA LYS A 108 -5.83 1.95 11.16
C LYS A 108 -4.59 1.53 10.35
N GLU A 109 -4.45 2.14 9.18
CA GLU A 109 -3.38 1.83 8.23
C GLU A 109 -1.97 1.98 8.84
N LEU A 110 -1.73 3.08 9.55
CA LEU A 110 -0.40 3.39 10.09
C LEU A 110 0.02 2.42 11.21
N GLU A 111 -0.91 1.99 12.06
CA GLU A 111 -0.62 1.05 13.14
C GLU A 111 -0.24 -0.31 12.57
N ILE A 112 -0.99 -0.81 11.58
CA ILE A 112 -0.68 -2.06 10.86
C ILE A 112 0.73 -2.01 10.26
N ARG A 113 1.07 -0.91 9.57
CA ARG A 113 2.39 -0.75 8.94
C ARG A 113 3.54 -0.71 9.94
N ARG A 114 3.32 -0.10 11.11
CA ARG A 114 4.34 0.02 12.17
C ARG A 114 4.49 -1.25 12.99
N THR A 115 3.43 -2.03 13.17
CA THR A 115 3.48 -3.29 13.93
C THR A 115 4.20 -4.39 13.15
N LEU A 116 4.10 -4.39 11.82
CA LEU A 116 4.67 -5.42 10.96
C LEU A 116 6.02 -5.04 10.32
N SER A 117 6.68 -3.96 10.75
CA SER A 117 8.01 -3.56 10.22
C SER A 117 8.82 -2.75 11.24
N GLU A 118 10.14 -2.81 11.14
CA GLU A 118 11.09 -2.05 11.97
C GLU A 118 10.88 -0.53 11.83
N SER A 119 10.82 -0.07 10.58
CA SER A 119 10.49 1.30 10.24
C SER A 119 8.97 1.41 10.07
N HIS A 120 8.50 1.04 8.88
CA HIS A 120 7.12 0.91 8.48
C HIS A 120 7.06 0.11 7.17
N LEU A 121 6.01 -0.69 6.96
CA LEU A 121 5.72 -1.22 5.62
C LEU A 121 5.48 -0.06 4.63
N TYR A 122 5.74 -0.28 3.34
CA TYR A 122 5.50 0.73 2.31
C TYR A 122 4.02 1.17 2.29
N SER A 123 3.08 0.23 2.45
CA SER A 123 1.65 0.51 2.60
C SER A 123 0.97 -0.57 3.46
N SER A 124 -0.31 -0.39 3.82
CA SER A 124 -1.15 -1.48 4.33
C SER A 124 -1.96 -2.20 3.24
N ALA A 125 -1.72 -1.88 1.96
CA ALA A 125 -2.33 -2.58 0.84
C ALA A 125 -1.50 -3.83 0.54
N PHE A 126 -1.70 -4.89 1.33
CA PHE A 126 -1.01 -6.15 1.14
C PHE A 126 -1.91 -7.37 1.31
N VAL A 127 -1.41 -8.49 0.84
CA VAL A 127 -1.95 -9.84 0.99
C VAL A 127 -0.97 -10.65 1.82
N VAL A 128 -1.50 -11.45 2.75
CA VAL A 128 -0.71 -12.39 3.54
C VAL A 128 -0.73 -13.75 2.84
N GLU A 129 0.46 -14.35 2.70
CA GLU A 129 0.64 -15.76 2.41
C GLU A 129 1.42 -16.40 3.56
N LYS A 130 0.85 -17.45 4.15
CA LYS A 130 1.54 -18.27 5.15
C LYS A 130 2.33 -19.36 4.46
N THR A 131 3.60 -19.49 4.82
CA THR A 131 4.51 -20.53 4.32
C THR A 131 4.85 -21.52 5.44
N ALA A 132 5.60 -22.58 5.12
CA ALA A 132 6.08 -23.52 6.15
C ALA A 132 7.05 -22.87 7.15
N GLU A 133 7.79 -21.85 6.71
CA GLU A 133 8.85 -21.18 7.48
C GLU A 133 8.36 -19.88 8.14
N GLY A 134 7.23 -19.33 7.70
CA GLY A 134 6.65 -18.11 8.26
C GLY A 134 5.61 -17.45 7.36
N PHE A 135 5.86 -16.19 7.02
CA PHE A 135 4.88 -15.33 6.35
C PHE A 135 5.52 -14.52 5.23
N ARG A 136 4.80 -14.41 4.12
CA ARG A 136 5.14 -13.55 2.99
C ARG A 136 4.04 -12.53 2.79
N LEU A 137 4.42 -11.26 2.75
CA LEU A 137 3.53 -10.14 2.50
C LEU A 137 3.78 -9.65 1.08
N TYR A 138 2.76 -9.75 0.24
CA TYR A 138 2.74 -9.17 -1.10
C TYR A 138 2.00 -7.84 -1.03
N GLY A 139 2.69 -6.74 -1.27
CA GLY A 139 2.11 -5.42 -1.11
C GLY A 139 2.17 -4.56 -2.35
N ALA A 140 1.35 -3.52 -2.35
CA ALA A 140 1.17 -2.62 -3.47
C ALA A 140 1.22 -1.15 -3.03
N GLY A 141 1.94 -0.36 -3.83
CA GLY A 141 2.10 1.07 -3.63
C GLY A 141 2.84 1.45 -2.33
N TRP A 142 3.06 2.75 -2.20
CA TRP A 142 3.79 3.35 -1.08
C TRP A 142 3.06 4.59 -0.57
N GLY A 143 2.97 4.71 0.76
CA GLY A 143 2.27 5.78 1.45
C GLY A 143 0.80 5.46 1.76
N HIS A 144 0.12 6.44 2.35
CA HIS A 144 -1.23 6.28 2.90
C HIS A 144 -2.33 6.19 1.83
N GLY A 145 -2.05 6.58 0.58
CA GLY A 145 -2.96 6.45 -0.56
C GLY A 145 -4.25 7.26 -0.49
N VAL A 146 -4.14 8.51 -0.05
CA VAL A 146 -5.24 9.48 -0.05
C VAL A 146 -4.80 10.70 -0.84
N GLY A 147 -5.66 11.21 -1.72
CA GLY A 147 -5.36 12.37 -2.55
C GLY A 147 -4.43 12.03 -3.72
N LEU A 148 -3.42 12.86 -3.93
CA LEU A 148 -2.56 12.81 -5.11
C LEU A 148 -1.40 11.82 -4.97
N CYS A 149 -1.26 10.92 -5.94
CA CYS A 149 -0.07 10.09 -6.10
C CYS A 149 1.01 10.89 -6.84
N GLN A 150 2.12 11.21 -6.16
CA GLN A 150 3.17 12.08 -6.71
C GLN A 150 3.80 11.49 -7.99
N ILE A 151 4.11 10.19 -7.97
CA ILE A 151 4.69 9.49 -9.13
C ILE A 151 3.68 9.43 -10.27
N GLY A 152 2.41 9.15 -9.95
CA GLY A 152 1.36 9.13 -10.96
C GLY A 152 1.13 10.52 -11.58
N ALA A 153 1.15 11.58 -10.79
CA ALA A 153 1.04 12.96 -11.27
C ALA A 153 2.23 13.35 -12.17
N ALA A 154 3.47 12.99 -11.81
CA ALA A 154 4.64 13.22 -12.66
C ALA A 154 4.51 12.47 -14.00
N MET A 155 4.13 11.19 -13.97
CA MET A 155 3.89 10.40 -15.17
C MET A 155 2.77 10.97 -16.05
N MET A 156 1.70 11.52 -15.45
CA MET A 156 0.68 12.24 -16.20
C MET A 156 1.26 13.52 -16.84
N GLY A 157 2.06 14.30 -16.13
CA GLY A 157 2.72 15.48 -16.71
C GLY A 157 3.59 15.14 -17.93
N GLU A 158 4.37 14.06 -17.84
CA GLU A 158 5.24 13.55 -18.92
C GLU A 158 4.45 13.02 -20.11
N GLN A 159 3.24 12.52 -19.87
CA GLN A 159 2.29 12.15 -20.92
C GLN A 159 1.52 13.34 -21.51
N GLY A 160 1.83 14.57 -21.08
CA GLY A 160 1.26 15.81 -21.61
C GLY A 160 -0.04 16.25 -20.96
N TYR A 161 -0.44 15.67 -19.83
CA TYR A 161 -1.58 16.16 -19.06
C TYR A 161 -1.18 17.44 -18.30
N ASP A 162 -2.04 18.47 -18.37
CA ASP A 162 -1.82 19.68 -17.59
C ASP A 162 -2.19 19.50 -16.11
N TYR A 163 -1.81 20.47 -15.27
CA TYR A 163 -2.06 20.42 -13.84
C TYR A 163 -3.56 20.35 -13.50
N GLN A 164 -4.44 20.91 -14.35
CA GLN A 164 -5.89 20.88 -14.13
C GLN A 164 -6.43 19.46 -14.32
N ALA A 165 -6.00 18.76 -15.37
CA ALA A 165 -6.35 17.37 -15.64
C ALA A 165 -5.78 16.43 -14.56
N ILE A 166 -4.54 16.66 -14.11
CA ILE A 166 -3.92 15.90 -13.01
C ILE A 166 -4.73 16.07 -11.72
N LEU A 167 -5.07 17.30 -11.34
CA LEU A 167 -5.83 17.54 -10.10
C LEU A 167 -7.25 16.99 -10.21
N ALA A 168 -7.92 17.13 -11.35
CA ALA A 168 -9.26 16.58 -11.58
C ALA A 168 -9.28 15.03 -11.49
N HIS A 169 -8.19 14.36 -11.87
CA HIS A 169 -8.04 12.91 -11.72
C HIS A 169 -7.98 12.47 -10.24
N TYR A 170 -7.20 13.16 -9.39
CA TYR A 170 -7.04 12.78 -7.98
C TYR A 170 -8.08 13.38 -7.04
N TYR A 171 -8.70 14.48 -7.43
CA TYR A 171 -9.67 15.23 -6.65
C TYR A 171 -10.95 15.42 -7.47
N PRO A 172 -11.71 14.34 -7.72
CA PRO A 172 -12.92 14.41 -8.52
C PRO A 172 -13.94 15.36 -7.86
N ASN A 173 -14.70 16.06 -8.69
CA ASN A 173 -15.71 17.05 -8.26
C ASN A 173 -15.16 18.26 -7.48
N THR A 174 -13.88 18.61 -7.68
CA THR A 174 -13.30 19.86 -7.17
C THR A 174 -13.23 20.94 -8.25
N SER A 175 -13.16 22.20 -7.84
CA SER A 175 -12.86 23.35 -8.70
C SER A 175 -11.54 23.99 -8.28
N LEU A 176 -10.91 24.68 -9.24
CA LEU A 176 -9.73 25.50 -8.99
C LEU A 176 -10.14 26.96 -9.00
N ASP A 177 -9.88 27.64 -7.88
CA ASP A 177 -10.19 29.05 -7.71
C ASP A 177 -8.90 29.86 -7.50
N LEU A 178 -8.82 31.00 -8.19
CA LEU A 178 -7.74 31.96 -7.99
C LEU A 178 -7.99 32.74 -6.71
N LEU A 179 -7.15 32.54 -5.69
CA LEU A 179 -7.31 33.24 -4.40
C LEU A 179 -6.85 34.69 -4.45
N TYR A 180 -5.91 35.04 -5.33
CA TYR A 180 -5.39 36.40 -5.49
C TYR A 180 -5.10 36.69 -6.98
N PRO A 181 -5.43 37.90 -7.47
CA PRO A 181 -5.09 38.34 -8.83
C PRO A 181 -3.59 38.38 -9.12
#